data_AF-A0A9D6C7P7-F1
#
_entry.id   AF-A0A9D6C7P7-F1
#
_cell.length_a   1.000
_cell.length_b   1.000
_cell.length_c   1.000
_cell.angle_alpha   90.00
_cell.angle_beta   90.00
_cell.angle_gamma   90.00
#
_symmetry.space_group_name_H-M   'P 1'
#
loop_
_entity.id
_entity.type
_entity.pdbx_description
1 polymer ?
#
loop_
_entity_poly.entity_id
_entity_poly.type
_entity_poly.pdbx_seq_one_letter_code
_entity_poly.pdbx_strand_id
1 'polypeptide(L)'
;MQPLNALKPQDNLAPVTPAPQQDQTQPPAAPAPPATVPGATTTTTTTDQVAEAPGVVVRWLDKISGETVDLTLKRGESKTQGRITVTLGDCRYPISDPASNAYAYLTIHDSLVTDPIFEGWMIASSPALNPLDSARYDVWVLHCTMP
;
A
#
# COMPACT_ATOMS: atom_id res chain seq x y z
N MET A 1 -27.25 -56.10 31.93
CA MET A 1 -28.30 -55.07 32.10
C MET A 1 -27.61 -53.71 31.90
N GLN A 2 -27.38 -53.33 30.64
CA GLN A 2 -28.02 -52.22 29.89
C GLN A 2 -27.51 -50.81 30.28
N PRO A 3 -27.41 -49.84 29.34
CA PRO A 3 -26.99 -49.94 27.95
C PRO A 3 -25.94 -48.86 27.51
N LEU A 4 -25.37 -49.06 26.32
CA LEU A 4 -24.64 -48.06 25.51
C LEU A 4 -25.44 -46.76 25.40
N ASN A 5 -24.79 -45.61 25.59
CA ASN A 5 -25.38 -44.30 25.26
C ASN A 5 -24.41 -43.41 24.47
N ALA A 6 -24.80 -43.20 23.20
CA ALA A 6 -24.56 -42.09 22.28
C ALA A 6 -23.23 -41.30 22.32
N LEU A 7 -22.46 -41.45 21.24
CA LEU A 7 -21.57 -40.43 20.68
C LEU A 7 -22.35 -39.12 20.42
N LYS A 8 -21.79 -37.99 20.85
CA LYS A 8 -22.17 -36.66 20.38
C LYS A 8 -20.96 -36.02 19.66
N PRO A 9 -21.11 -35.56 18.40
CA PRO A 9 -20.17 -34.67 17.76
C PRO A 9 -20.50 -33.22 18.16
N GLN A 10 -19.49 -32.43 18.52
CA GLN A 10 -19.64 -30.99 18.68
C GLN A 10 -18.46 -30.29 18.01
N ASP A 11 -18.67 -30.01 16.72
CA ASP A 11 -18.05 -28.91 15.99
C ASP A 11 -18.12 -27.62 16.80
N ASN A 12 -16.97 -27.01 17.04
CA ASN A 12 -16.89 -25.64 17.56
C ASN A 12 -16.09 -24.81 16.56
N LEU A 13 -16.71 -24.58 15.40
CA LEU A 13 -16.32 -23.55 14.45
C LEU A 13 -16.80 -22.21 15.03
N ALA A 14 -15.85 -21.40 15.51
CA ALA A 14 -16.12 -20.01 15.81
C ALA A 14 -16.57 -19.29 14.52
N PRO A 15 -17.58 -18.42 14.55
CA PRO A 15 -17.92 -17.60 13.40
C PRO A 15 -16.78 -16.61 13.17
N VAL A 16 -16.06 -16.77 12.06
CA VAL A 16 -15.27 -15.69 11.48
C VAL A 16 -16.25 -14.63 11.00
N THR A 17 -16.35 -13.52 11.74
CA THR A 17 -17.07 -12.34 11.27
C THR A 17 -16.34 -11.80 10.03
N PRO A 18 -16.98 -11.66 8.86
CA PRO A 18 -16.37 -10.97 7.75
C PRO A 18 -16.18 -9.49 8.13
N ALA A 19 -14.99 -8.94 7.84
CA ALA A 19 -14.80 -7.50 7.85
C ALA A 19 -15.82 -6.81 6.92
N PRO A 20 -16.28 -5.58 7.21
CA PRO A 20 -17.23 -4.88 6.36
C PRO A 20 -16.63 -4.71 4.96
N GLN A 21 -17.28 -5.30 3.97
CA GLN A 21 -16.99 -5.09 2.56
C GLN A 21 -17.16 -3.59 2.27
N GLN A 22 -16.08 -2.93 1.89
CA GLN A 22 -16.14 -1.57 1.40
C GLN A 22 -16.96 -1.58 0.11
N ASP A 23 -18.10 -0.91 0.17
CA ASP A 23 -19.00 -0.63 -0.94
C ASP A 23 -18.24 0.14 -2.03
N GLN A 24 -17.72 -0.59 -3.01
CA GLN A 24 -17.08 -0.04 -4.21
C GLN A 24 -18.15 0.44 -5.19
N THR A 25 -18.85 1.53 -4.86
CA THR A 25 -19.57 2.32 -5.86
C THR A 25 -18.61 3.32 -6.48
N GLN A 26 -17.77 2.81 -7.39
CA GLN A 26 -16.96 3.60 -8.30
C GLN A 26 -17.89 4.26 -9.35
N PRO A 27 -17.89 5.59 -9.50
CA PRO A 27 -18.61 6.23 -10.61
C PRO A 27 -17.96 5.86 -11.95
N PRO A 28 -18.74 5.51 -13.00
CA PRO A 28 -18.19 5.28 -14.32
C PRO A 28 -17.80 6.61 -14.99
N ALA A 29 -16.54 6.73 -15.43
CA ALA A 29 -16.11 7.81 -16.31
C ALA A 29 -16.43 7.46 -17.77
N ALA A 30 -17.20 8.31 -18.46
CA ALA A 30 -17.32 8.38 -19.93
C ALA A 30 -17.90 9.78 -20.35
N PRO A 31 -17.74 10.27 -21.59
CA PRO A 31 -17.20 11.61 -21.91
C PRO A 31 -18.21 12.70 -22.34
N ALA A 32 -17.75 13.97 -22.39
CA ALA A 32 -18.48 15.25 -22.65
C ALA A 32 -18.91 15.47 -24.14
N PRO A 33 -19.79 16.46 -24.54
CA PRO A 33 -19.68 17.93 -24.33
C PRO A 33 -21.04 18.72 -24.21
N PRO A 34 -21.11 20.06 -24.41
CA PRO A 34 -20.61 21.15 -23.58
C PRO A 34 -21.76 21.94 -22.91
N ALA A 35 -21.64 22.26 -21.62
CA ALA A 35 -22.47 23.28 -20.99
C ALA A 35 -21.59 24.48 -20.65
N THR A 36 -21.84 25.60 -21.33
CA THR A 36 -21.23 26.89 -21.04
C THR A 36 -21.69 27.36 -19.66
N VAL A 37 -20.88 27.14 -18.63
CA VAL A 37 -21.05 27.77 -17.32
C VAL A 37 -20.25 29.07 -17.27
N PRO A 38 -20.90 30.25 -17.19
CA PRO A 38 -20.20 31.50 -16.89
C PRO A 38 -19.89 31.50 -15.39
N GLY A 39 -18.63 31.28 -15.03
CA GLY A 39 -18.18 31.31 -13.64
C GLY A 39 -17.20 30.20 -13.28
N ALA A 40 -16.17 29.98 -14.10
CA ALA A 40 -15.01 29.24 -13.66
C ALA A 40 -14.23 30.14 -12.69
N THR A 41 -14.49 30.00 -11.39
CA THR A 41 -13.55 30.46 -10.37
C THR A 41 -12.27 29.67 -10.59
N THR A 42 -11.22 30.36 -11.03
CA THR A 42 -9.88 29.83 -11.22
C THR A 42 -9.52 28.95 -10.03
N THR A 43 -9.38 27.64 -10.25
CA THR A 43 -8.72 26.77 -9.28
C THR A 43 -7.28 27.27 -9.22
N THR A 44 -6.96 28.05 -8.20
CA THR A 44 -5.60 28.47 -7.92
C THR A 44 -4.80 27.21 -7.72
N THR A 45 -3.96 26.86 -8.70
CA THR A 45 -2.95 25.81 -8.54
C THR A 45 -1.97 26.31 -7.48
N THR A 46 -2.26 26.04 -6.21
CA THR A 46 -1.28 26.19 -5.14
C THR A 46 -0.20 25.17 -5.42
N THR A 47 0.92 25.63 -5.96
CA THR A 47 2.14 24.82 -6.09
C THR A 47 2.61 24.48 -4.69
N ASP A 48 2.11 23.36 -4.16
CA ASP A 48 2.54 22.87 -2.86
C ASP A 48 4.04 22.56 -2.94
N GLN A 49 4.79 23.11 -2.00
CA GLN A 49 6.24 22.98 -2.03
C GLN A 49 6.58 21.53 -1.69
N VAL A 50 7.32 20.87 -2.58
CA VAL A 50 7.76 19.48 -2.39
C VAL A 50 9.18 19.49 -1.86
N ALA A 51 9.39 18.82 -0.73
CA ALA A 51 10.71 18.58 -0.14
C ALA A 51 11.16 17.14 -0.38
N GLU A 52 12.47 16.94 -0.35
CA GLU A 52 13.13 15.64 -0.41
C GLU A 52 13.51 15.18 1.00
N ALA A 53 13.36 13.88 1.26
CA ALA A 53 13.73 13.25 2.52
C ALA A 53 14.94 12.32 2.39
N PRO A 54 15.75 12.17 3.46
CA PRO A 54 16.89 11.25 3.49
C PRO A 54 16.51 9.77 3.56
N GLY A 55 15.24 9.43 3.77
CA GLY A 55 14.80 8.05 3.91
C GLY A 55 13.28 7.88 3.89
N VAL A 56 12.84 6.63 4.03
CA VAL A 56 11.45 6.20 3.99
C VAL A 56 11.19 5.14 5.05
N VAL A 57 9.96 5.08 5.53
CA VAL A 57 9.42 3.91 6.22
C VAL A 57 8.41 3.24 5.29
N VAL A 58 8.65 1.98 4.97
CA VAL A 58 7.72 1.13 4.22
C VAL A 58 7.22 0.00 5.11
N ARG A 59 6.01 -0.47 4.88
CA ARG A 59 5.48 -1.68 5.50
C ARG A 59 5.57 -2.83 4.53
N TRP A 60 6.18 -3.91 4.98
CA TRP A 60 6.18 -5.21 4.33
C TRP A 60 5.08 -6.09 4.92
N LEU A 61 4.41 -6.87 4.08
CA LEU A 61 3.40 -7.85 4.46
C LEU A 61 3.68 -9.19 3.76
N ASP A 62 3.65 -10.30 4.51
CA ASP A 62 3.48 -11.64 3.94
C ASP A 62 1.98 -11.97 3.92
N LYS A 63 1.40 -12.05 2.71
CA LYS A 63 -0.02 -12.32 2.47
C LYS A 63 -0.45 -13.72 2.94
N ILE A 64 0.50 -14.65 3.13
CA ILE A 64 0.23 -16.03 3.54
C ILE A 64 0.19 -16.15 5.06
N SER A 65 1.12 -15.51 5.78
CA SER A 65 1.16 -15.55 7.25
C SER A 65 0.41 -14.40 7.92
N GLY A 66 0.15 -13.31 7.21
CA GLY A 66 -0.38 -12.05 7.75
C GLY A 66 0.65 -11.24 8.54
N GLU A 67 1.93 -11.63 8.53
CA GLU A 67 3.00 -10.93 9.23
C GLU A 67 3.31 -9.59 8.56
N THR A 68 3.35 -8.52 9.35
CA THR A 68 3.76 -7.19 8.88
C THR A 68 5.03 -6.72 9.57
N VAL A 69 5.95 -6.13 8.81
CA VAL A 69 7.22 -5.58 9.31
C VAL A 69 7.44 -4.19 8.73
N ASP A 70 7.76 -3.22 9.57
CA ASP A 70 8.12 -1.88 9.12
C ASP A 70 9.64 -1.80 8.87
N LEU A 71 9.99 -1.45 7.63
CA LEU A 71 11.36 -1.29 7.19
C LEU A 71 11.66 0.19 7.04
N THR A 72 12.60 0.70 7.82
CA THR A 72 13.19 2.03 7.62
C THR A 72 14.41 1.91 6.70
N LEU A 73 14.41 2.62 5.57
CA LEU A 73 15.53 2.67 4.62
C LEU A 73 16.00 4.12 4.44
N LYS A 74 17.30 4.32 4.29
CA LYS A 74 17.89 5.57 3.81
C LYS A 74 17.89 5.61 2.29
N ARG A 75 17.99 6.81 1.72
CA ARG A 75 18.11 6.99 0.26
C ARG A 75 19.33 6.23 -0.28
N GLY A 76 19.12 5.41 -1.29
CA GLY A 76 20.13 4.52 -1.86
C GLY A 76 20.40 3.25 -1.04
N GLU A 77 19.70 3.04 0.07
CA GLU A 77 19.81 1.81 0.87
C GLU A 77 18.87 0.73 0.32
N SER A 78 19.31 -0.52 0.43
CA SER A 78 18.50 -1.71 0.17
C SER A 78 18.36 -2.52 1.46
N LYS A 79 17.15 -3.03 1.73
CA LYS A 79 16.88 -3.96 2.82
C LYS A 79 16.16 -5.19 2.31
N THR A 80 16.61 -6.34 2.79
CA THR A 80 16.00 -7.63 2.47
C THR A 80 15.13 -8.10 3.63
N GLN A 81 13.88 -8.43 3.34
CA GLN A 81 12.93 -9.01 4.29
C GLN A 81 12.26 -10.22 3.64
N GLY A 82 12.39 -11.38 4.27
CA GLY A 82 11.97 -12.65 3.67
C GLY A 82 12.74 -12.92 2.36
N ARG A 83 12.03 -12.97 1.23
CA ARG A 83 12.64 -13.19 -0.10
C ARG A 83 12.73 -11.93 -0.95
N ILE A 84 12.18 -10.81 -0.48
CA ILE A 84 12.21 -9.58 -1.26
C ILE A 84 13.30 -8.64 -0.75
N THR A 85 13.90 -7.92 -1.69
CA THR A 85 14.83 -6.83 -1.41
C THR A 85 14.18 -5.54 -1.89
N VAL A 86 13.95 -4.62 -0.95
CA VAL A 86 13.40 -3.29 -1.21
C VAL A 86 14.55 -2.30 -1.26
N THR A 87 14.63 -1.50 -2.31
CA THR A 87 15.64 -0.44 -2.49
C THR A 87 14.94 0.90 -2.58
N LEU A 88 15.40 1.87 -1.79
CA LEU A 88 14.91 3.25 -1.87
C LEU A 88 15.74 4.06 -2.89
N GLY A 89 15.08 4.56 -3.93
CA GLY A 89 15.67 5.51 -4.86
C GLY A 89 15.57 6.96 -4.35
N ASP A 90 14.35 7.42 -4.09
CA ASP A 90 14.06 8.80 -3.67
C ASP A 90 12.78 8.81 -2.80
N CYS A 91 12.66 9.77 -1.88
CA CYS A 91 11.46 10.01 -1.09
C CYS A 91 11.18 11.50 -1.06
N ARG A 92 9.97 11.87 -1.47
CA ARG A 92 9.51 13.25 -1.60
C ARG A 92 8.17 13.40 -0.90
N TYR A 93 7.90 14.60 -0.40
CA TYR A 93 6.67 14.88 0.32
C TYR A 93 6.31 16.37 0.20
N PRO A 94 5.03 16.74 0.18
CA PRO A 94 4.64 18.13 0.26
C PRO A 94 4.89 18.62 1.69
N ILE A 95 5.47 19.82 1.82
CA ILE A 95 5.79 20.41 3.13
C ILE A 95 4.53 20.61 3.98
N SER A 96 3.37 20.82 3.34
CA SER A 96 2.08 20.97 4.00
C SER A 96 1.58 19.70 4.70
N ASP A 97 1.92 18.51 4.17
CA ASP A 97 1.49 17.21 4.67
C ASP A 97 2.50 16.10 4.37
N PRO A 98 3.57 15.98 5.19
CA PRO A 98 4.67 15.06 4.94
C PRO A 98 4.32 13.57 5.03
N ALA A 99 3.29 13.22 5.80
CA ALA A 99 2.97 11.83 6.10
C ALA A 99 1.93 11.26 5.15
N SER A 100 0.82 11.98 4.91
CA SER A 100 -0.26 11.47 4.06
C SER A 100 0.13 11.47 2.58
N ASN A 101 0.92 12.46 2.16
CA ASN A 101 1.25 12.67 0.76
C ASN A 101 2.73 12.38 0.45
N ALA A 102 3.36 11.48 1.22
CA ALA A 102 4.69 11.00 0.85
C ALA A 102 4.62 10.17 -0.44
N TYR A 103 5.56 10.42 -1.35
CA TYR A 103 5.77 9.61 -2.55
C TYR A 103 7.23 9.14 -2.59
N ALA A 104 7.43 7.84 -2.71
CA ALA A 104 8.75 7.23 -2.76
C ALA A 104 8.96 6.45 -4.05
N TYR A 105 10.14 6.59 -4.65
CA TYR A 105 10.58 5.73 -5.74
C TYR A 105 11.23 4.49 -5.14
N LEU A 106 10.64 3.32 -5.40
CA LEU A 106 11.12 2.05 -4.89
C LEU A 106 11.41 1.11 -6.04
N THR A 107 12.45 0.30 -5.86
CA THR A 107 12.74 -0.87 -6.68
C THR A 107 12.69 -2.09 -5.79
N ILE A 108 11.86 -3.08 -6.12
CA ILE A 108 11.65 -4.28 -5.33
C ILE A 108 11.97 -5.50 -6.21
N HIS A 109 12.85 -6.37 -5.71
CA HIS A 109 13.18 -7.64 -6.34
C HIS A 109 12.72 -8.80 -5.45
N ASP A 110 12.14 -9.85 -6.04
CA ASP A 110 11.98 -11.17 -5.39
C ASP A 110 13.13 -12.07 -5.86
N SER A 111 13.78 -12.77 -4.93
CA SER A 111 14.90 -13.66 -5.24
C SER A 111 14.58 -14.83 -6.16
N LEU A 112 13.30 -15.11 -6.42
CA LEU A 112 12.85 -16.13 -7.37
C LEU A 112 12.79 -15.66 -8.83
N VAL A 113 12.86 -14.35 -9.09
CA VAL A 113 12.77 -13.77 -10.44
C VAL A 113 13.98 -12.89 -10.72
N THR A 114 14.35 -12.77 -11.99
CA THR A 114 15.51 -11.95 -12.38
C THR A 114 15.16 -10.47 -12.44
N ASP A 115 14.01 -10.14 -13.02
CA ASP A 115 13.54 -8.77 -13.17
C ASP A 115 12.92 -8.23 -11.87
N PRO A 116 12.94 -6.91 -11.63
CA PRO A 116 12.25 -6.32 -10.50
C PRO A 116 10.74 -6.61 -10.59
N ILE A 117 10.15 -7.01 -9.46
CA ILE A 117 8.69 -7.20 -9.34
C ILE A 117 7.94 -5.87 -9.18
N PHE A 118 8.67 -4.80 -8.86
CA PHE A 118 8.16 -3.44 -8.86
C PHE A 118 9.30 -2.46 -9.07
N GLU A 119 9.05 -1.48 -9.91
CA GLU A 119 9.92 -0.32 -10.06
C GLU A 119 9.06 0.90 -10.39
N GLY A 120 9.09 1.90 -9.52
CA GLY A 120 8.36 3.13 -9.77
C GLY A 120 8.04 3.93 -8.51
N TRP A 121 7.25 4.99 -8.72
CA TRP A 121 6.75 5.84 -7.65
C TRP A 121 5.53 5.21 -6.98
N MET A 122 5.51 5.24 -5.66
CA MET A 122 4.40 4.80 -4.83
C MET A 122 3.99 5.93 -3.87
N ILE A 123 2.69 6.15 -3.73
CA ILE A 123 2.11 7.23 -2.90
C ILE A 123 1.53 6.63 -1.62
N ALA A 124 1.91 7.17 -0.46
CA ALA A 124 1.47 6.67 0.85
C ALA A 124 -0.05 6.71 1.02
N SER A 125 -0.72 7.81 0.61
CA SER A 125 -2.19 7.93 0.67
C SER A 125 -2.91 7.06 -0.36
N SER A 126 -2.25 6.57 -1.40
CA SER A 126 -2.89 5.79 -2.46
C SER A 126 -1.95 4.74 -3.07
N PRO A 127 -1.49 3.73 -2.29
CA PRO A 127 -0.57 2.71 -2.80
C PRO A 127 -1.19 1.89 -3.94
N ALA A 128 -2.51 1.75 -3.94
CA ALA A 128 -3.27 1.02 -4.95
C ALA A 128 -3.18 1.63 -6.37
N LEU A 129 -2.72 2.88 -6.53
CA LEU A 129 -2.51 3.48 -7.85
C LEU A 129 -1.31 2.88 -8.60
N ASN A 130 -0.35 2.33 -7.86
CA ASN A 130 0.79 1.61 -8.41
C ASN A 130 1.14 0.47 -7.45
N PRO A 131 0.35 -0.62 -7.46
CA PRO A 131 0.48 -1.69 -6.49
C PRO A 131 1.69 -2.59 -6.80
N LEU A 132 2.26 -3.19 -5.75
CA LEU A 132 3.22 -4.29 -5.91
C LEU A 132 2.49 -5.55 -6.38
N ASP A 133 2.84 -6.03 -7.58
CA ASP A 133 2.28 -7.27 -8.10
C ASP A 133 3.12 -8.49 -7.67
N SER A 134 2.81 -9.03 -6.50
CA SER A 134 3.41 -10.27 -5.99
C SER A 134 2.36 -11.16 -5.33
N ALA A 135 2.46 -12.46 -5.60
CA ALA A 135 1.55 -13.47 -5.07
C ALA A 135 1.68 -13.66 -3.54
N ARG A 136 2.87 -13.40 -2.99
CA ARG A 136 3.15 -13.65 -1.56
C ARG A 136 3.34 -12.38 -0.75
N TYR A 137 3.98 -11.36 -1.30
CA TYR A 137 4.33 -10.18 -0.53
C TYR A 137 3.54 -8.95 -0.98
N ASP A 138 3.34 -8.03 -0.06
CA ASP A 138 2.93 -6.66 -0.36
C ASP A 138 3.90 -5.69 0.30
N VAL A 139 4.12 -4.54 -0.33
CA VAL A 139 4.94 -3.47 0.23
C VAL A 139 4.27 -2.15 -0.09
N TRP A 140 4.08 -1.32 0.93
CA TRP A 140 3.57 0.03 0.74
C TRP A 140 4.33 1.07 1.55
N VAL A 141 4.40 2.29 1.01
CA VAL A 141 4.99 3.44 1.67
C VAL A 141 4.09 3.88 2.82
N LEU A 142 4.68 4.17 3.98
CA LEU A 142 3.99 4.78 5.11
C LEU A 142 4.24 6.29 5.17
N HIS A 143 5.51 6.70 5.19
CA HIS A 143 5.92 8.10 5.23
C HIS A 143 7.42 8.23 4.94
N CYS A 144 7.86 9.43 4.56
CA CYS A 144 9.29 9.75 4.49
C CYS A 144 9.87 9.99 5.89
N THR A 145 11.12 9.59 6.14
CA THR A 145 11.82 9.97 7.37
C THR A 145 12.32 11.40 7.25
N MET A 146 11.81 12.29 8.09
CA MET A 146 12.27 13.68 8.14
C MET A 146 13.63 13.78 8.86
N PRO A 147 14.53 14.67 8.41
CA PRO A 147 15.81 14.93 9.07
C PRO A 147 15.67 15.60 10.44
#